data_AF-A0A3B5KS82-F1
#
_entry.id   AF-A0A3B5KS82-F1
#
_cell.length_a   1.000
_cell.length_b   1.000
_cell.length_c   1.000
_cell.angle_alpha   90.00
_cell.angle_beta   90.00
_cell.angle_gamma   90.00
#
_symmetry.space_group_name_H-M   'P 1'
#
loop_
_entity.id
_entity.type
_entity.pdbx_description
1 polymer ?
#
loop_
_entity_poly.entity_id
_entity_poly.type
_entity_poly.pdbx_seq_one_letter_code
_entity_poly.pdbx_strand_id
1 'polypeptide(L)'
;MLSELLQGIESGGFLIIRGKLIHILCFDVSEEELKDGLKPSDTQRLHIHNAYSDPLGWTGHPNFTVQQFSLEDLTNLVKQTSQPKPAVLVIDSLSWILRHKTPPAVCQTLQQLRKGGAVRAVIGLLHTDMHQRGTVGSVCHLATSLISVAPGVKGKEAVARVTKRSKSGKVMQDEEIFCIAEDFTVTILSKPSHAEHKTNSTEEEQTDPTANLTFNLRLSDSELEAKQKLTLPFVFSKEKKTALLHPGPGSGRILYEPDANDDYDQEDPDDDLDV
;
A
#
# COMPACT_ATOMS: atom_id res chain seq x y z
N MET A 1 -15.83 -2.74 3.91
CA MET A 1 -14.48 -2.22 4.25
C MET A 1 -14.15 -0.83 3.69
N LEU A 2 -14.27 -0.52 2.38
CA LEU A 2 -14.39 0.89 1.93
C LEU A 2 -15.76 1.44 2.37
N SER A 3 -16.82 0.65 2.19
CA SER A 3 -18.13 0.89 2.81
C SER A 3 -18.10 1.07 4.34
N GLU A 4 -17.16 0.47 5.08
CA GLU A 4 -17.08 0.65 6.55
C GLU A 4 -16.12 1.79 6.95
N LEU A 5 -15.21 2.15 6.04
CA LEU A 5 -14.40 3.37 6.12
C LEU A 5 -15.20 4.60 5.66
N LEU A 6 -16.33 4.41 4.95
CA LEU A 6 -17.14 5.44 4.31
C LEU A 6 -18.62 5.44 4.76
N GLN A 7 -19.10 4.46 5.53
CA GLN A 7 -20.45 4.48 6.17
C GLN A 7 -20.54 5.46 7.36
N GLY A 8 -19.53 6.29 7.56
CA GLY A 8 -19.60 7.46 8.43
C GLY A 8 -20.02 8.75 7.70
N ILE A 9 -20.26 8.71 6.38
CA ILE A 9 -20.54 9.90 5.56
C ILE A 9 -22.06 10.16 5.51
N GLU A 10 -22.66 10.42 6.66
CA GLU A 10 -24.00 11.05 6.75
C GLU A 10 -23.99 12.27 7.68
N SER A 11 -22.82 12.75 8.07
CA SER A 11 -22.67 13.96 8.86
C SER A 11 -21.26 14.49 8.63
N GLY A 12 -21.16 15.63 7.95
CA GLY A 12 -19.91 16.28 7.58
C GLY A 12 -18.86 16.32 8.68
N GLY A 13 -17.61 16.34 8.25
CA GLY A 13 -16.44 16.38 9.12
C GLY A 13 -15.57 15.12 9.02
N PHE A 14 -14.26 15.37 9.05
CA PHE A 14 -13.15 14.45 9.19
C PHE A 14 -13.53 13.05 9.70
N LEU A 15 -13.02 12.01 9.04
CA LEU A 15 -13.27 10.60 9.39
C LEU A 15 -12.78 10.26 10.82
N ILE A 16 -13.60 10.57 11.82
CA ILE A 16 -13.44 10.12 13.18
C ILE A 16 -13.88 8.67 13.18
N ILE A 17 -12.91 7.78 13.32
CA ILE A 17 -13.15 6.35 13.43
C ILE A 17 -14.02 6.13 14.67
N ARG A 18 -15.33 5.92 14.46
CA ARG A 18 -16.34 5.84 15.51
C ARG A 18 -15.88 4.89 16.62
N GLY A 19 -15.82 5.41 17.85
CA GLY A 19 -15.49 4.63 19.05
C GLY A 19 -14.00 4.58 19.44
N LYS A 20 -13.10 5.29 18.76
CA LYS A 20 -11.66 5.29 19.08
C LYS A 20 -11.19 6.66 19.58
N LEU A 21 -10.17 6.63 20.43
CA LEU A 21 -9.41 7.80 20.82
C LEU A 21 -8.48 8.21 19.67
N ILE A 22 -8.43 9.49 19.35
CA ILE A 22 -7.66 10.03 18.22
C ILE A 22 -6.72 11.10 18.75
N HIS A 23 -5.43 10.95 18.46
CA HIS A 23 -4.40 11.97 18.69
C HIS A 23 -4.02 12.58 17.35
N ILE A 24 -4.08 13.90 17.20
CA ILE A 24 -3.68 14.61 15.98
C ILE A 24 -2.45 15.47 16.27
N LEU A 25 -1.35 15.22 15.57
CA LEU A 25 -0.22 16.14 15.50
C LEU A 25 -0.49 17.15 14.38
N CYS A 26 -0.51 18.44 14.72
CA CYS A 26 -0.85 19.52 13.78
C CYS A 26 0.38 20.37 13.49
N PHE A 27 0.87 20.37 12.25
CA PHE A 27 2.00 21.14 11.74
C PHE A 27 1.60 22.15 10.66
N ASP A 28 0.60 21.83 9.83
CA ASP A 28 0.17 22.66 8.70
C ASP A 28 -1.10 23.46 9.02
N VAL A 29 -1.95 22.94 9.91
CA VAL A 29 -3.25 23.55 10.26
C VAL A 29 -3.27 23.96 11.74
N SER A 30 -3.87 25.11 12.03
CA SER A 30 -4.06 25.59 13.40
C SER A 30 -5.12 24.76 14.15
N GLU A 31 -5.09 24.79 15.49
CA GLU A 31 -6.09 24.07 16.29
C GLU A 31 -7.49 24.66 16.10
N GLU A 32 -7.59 25.97 15.89
CA GLU A 32 -8.83 26.68 15.65
C GLU A 32 -9.44 26.28 14.31
N GLU A 33 -8.64 26.25 13.25
CA GLU A 33 -9.08 25.83 11.91
C GLU A 33 -9.44 24.34 11.86
N LEU A 34 -8.72 23.48 12.57
CA LEU A 34 -9.05 22.06 12.65
C LEU A 34 -10.36 21.80 13.40
N LYS A 35 -10.68 22.63 14.40
CA LYS A 35 -11.94 22.55 15.14
C LYS A 35 -13.09 23.18 14.38
N ASP A 36 -12.80 24.07 13.44
CA ASP A 36 -13.82 24.67 12.59
C ASP A 36 -14.47 23.58 11.71
N GLY A 37 -15.79 23.45 11.83
CA GLY A 37 -16.55 22.38 11.18
C GLY A 37 -16.66 21.04 11.94
N LEU A 38 -16.01 20.87 13.10
CA LEU A 38 -16.22 19.69 13.97
C LEU A 38 -17.34 19.92 14.99
N LYS A 39 -18.19 18.91 15.20
CA LYS A 39 -19.24 18.98 16.22
C LYS A 39 -18.65 18.80 17.62
N PRO A 40 -19.22 19.42 18.68
CA PRO A 40 -18.71 19.27 20.06
C PRO A 40 -18.71 17.83 20.60
N SER A 41 -19.58 16.95 20.09
CA SER A 41 -19.60 15.52 20.42
C SER A 41 -18.35 14.78 19.93
N ASP A 42 -17.77 15.28 18.85
CA ASP A 42 -16.67 14.66 18.12
C ASP A 42 -15.32 15.04 18.74
N THR A 43 -15.24 16.23 19.34
CA THR A 43 -14.04 16.74 20.01
C THR A 43 -13.73 16.05 21.34
N GLN A 44 -14.69 15.38 21.98
CA GLN A 44 -14.47 14.72 23.28
C GLN A 44 -13.44 13.58 23.24
N ARG A 45 -13.18 13.02 22.05
CA ARG A 45 -12.24 11.91 21.85
C ARG A 45 -11.00 12.32 21.07
N LEU A 46 -10.88 13.62 20.81
CA LEU A 46 -9.86 14.22 19.97
C LEU A 46 -8.83 14.92 20.87
N HIS A 47 -7.60 14.46 20.81
CA HIS A 47 -6.46 15.10 21.46
C HIS A 47 -5.60 15.76 20.40
N ILE A 48 -5.65 17.08 20.35
CA ILE A 48 -4.87 17.87 19.42
C ILE A 48 -3.54 18.25 20.10
N HIS A 49 -2.45 18.01 19.38
CA HIS A 49 -1.10 18.35 19.80
C HIS A 49 -0.59 19.41 18.84
N ASN A 50 -0.58 20.66 19.31
CA ASN A 50 -0.18 21.81 18.51
C ASN A 50 1.34 21.81 18.30
N ALA A 51 1.75 21.59 17.06
CA ALA A 51 3.09 21.82 16.56
C ALA A 51 3.10 22.89 15.44
N TYR A 52 1.98 23.59 15.25
CA TYR A 52 1.77 24.62 14.23
C TYR A 52 2.33 25.98 14.69
N SER A 53 2.05 26.35 15.95
CA SER A 53 2.44 27.67 16.49
C SER A 53 3.94 27.78 16.76
N ASP A 54 4.57 26.70 17.23
CA ASP A 54 6.01 26.66 17.50
C ASP A 54 6.65 25.29 17.19
N PRO A 55 6.66 24.89 15.90
CA PRO A 55 7.17 23.59 15.48
C PRO A 55 8.64 23.31 15.83
N LEU A 56 9.42 24.38 15.99
CA LEU A 56 10.88 24.35 16.20
C LEU A 56 11.28 24.74 17.63
N GLY A 57 10.32 25.09 18.50
CA GLY A 57 10.59 25.42 19.90
C GLY A 57 11.25 26.78 20.12
N TRP A 58 11.07 27.73 19.22
CA TRP A 58 11.69 29.06 19.30
C TRP A 58 11.06 29.97 20.35
N THR A 59 9.81 29.70 20.74
CA THR A 59 9.06 30.51 21.72
C THR A 59 9.31 30.08 23.17
N GLY A 60 10.03 28.98 23.39
CA GLY A 60 10.42 28.47 24.72
C GLY A 60 9.34 27.65 25.45
N HIS A 61 8.10 27.61 24.93
CA HIS A 61 7.00 26.83 25.48
C HIS A 61 6.26 25.99 24.42
N PRO A 62 6.94 25.13 23.64
CA PRO A 62 6.27 24.34 22.63
C PRO A 62 5.45 23.20 23.27
N ASN A 63 4.23 22.97 22.76
CA ASN A 63 3.43 21.79 23.13
C ASN A 63 4.01 20.53 22.49
N PHE A 64 4.40 20.60 21.22
CA PHE A 64 5.11 19.56 20.50
C PHE A 64 6.02 20.17 19.44
N THR A 65 7.21 19.60 19.26
CA THR A 65 8.20 20.02 18.26
C THR A 65 8.57 18.88 17.34
N VAL A 66 9.15 19.22 16.19
CA VAL A 66 9.67 18.20 15.25
C VAL A 66 10.69 17.27 15.86
N GLN A 67 11.49 17.79 16.80
CA GLN A 67 12.58 17.03 17.40
C GLN A 67 12.02 15.88 18.25
N GLN A 68 10.85 16.09 18.85
CA GLN A 68 10.08 15.09 19.61
C GLN A 68 9.35 14.07 18.71
N PHE A 69 9.53 14.08 17.38
CA PHE A 69 9.05 13.00 16.53
C PHE A 69 9.91 11.74 16.70
N SER A 70 9.78 11.07 17.85
CA SER A 70 10.50 9.87 18.24
C SER A 70 9.52 8.82 18.78
N LEU A 71 9.94 7.55 18.85
CA LEU A 71 9.09 6.49 19.40
C LEU A 71 8.68 6.77 20.85
N GLU A 72 9.63 7.21 21.68
CA GLU A 72 9.44 7.41 23.11
C GLU A 72 8.47 8.56 23.37
N ASP A 73 8.72 9.73 22.75
CA ASP A 73 7.90 10.92 22.91
C ASP A 73 6.47 10.69 22.42
N LEU A 74 6.30 10.09 21.23
CA LEU A 74 4.98 9.80 20.67
C LEU A 74 4.23 8.75 21.50
N THR A 75 4.93 7.77 22.05
CA THR A 75 4.33 6.78 22.94
C THR A 75 3.88 7.42 24.25
N ASN A 76 4.69 8.31 24.83
CA ASN A 76 4.34 9.04 26.05
C ASN A 76 3.14 9.97 25.81
N LEU A 77 3.15 10.70 24.70
CA LEU A 77 2.07 11.57 24.26
C LEU A 77 0.73 10.82 24.09
N VAL A 78 0.76 9.61 23.52
CA VAL A 78 -0.44 8.78 23.37
C VAL A 78 -0.87 8.11 24.69
N LYS A 79 0.05 7.82 25.61
CA LYS A 79 -0.26 7.16 26.89
C LYS A 79 -0.84 8.09 27.96
N GLN A 80 -0.61 9.40 27.87
CA GLN A 80 -1.11 10.38 28.86
C GLN A 80 -2.63 10.33 29.04
N THR A 81 -3.38 9.82 28.06
CA THR A 81 -4.85 9.86 28.02
C THR A 81 -5.55 8.66 28.70
N SER A 82 -4.82 7.78 29.40
CA SER A 82 -5.34 6.77 30.36
C SER A 82 -6.48 5.87 29.85
N GLN A 83 -6.51 5.54 28.56
CA GLN A 83 -7.51 4.64 27.98
C GLN A 83 -6.99 3.20 27.79
N PRO A 84 -7.85 2.17 27.96
CA PRO A 84 -7.44 0.76 27.85
C PRO A 84 -7.21 0.28 26.41
N LYS A 85 -7.62 1.06 25.39
CA LYS A 85 -7.52 0.67 23.97
C LYS A 85 -6.47 1.52 23.24
N PRO A 86 -5.65 0.92 22.35
CA PRO A 86 -4.67 1.68 21.56
C PRO A 86 -5.34 2.76 20.70
N ALA A 87 -4.79 3.97 20.74
CA ALA A 87 -5.32 5.13 20.03
C ALA A 87 -4.96 5.12 18.54
N VAL A 88 -5.61 6.00 17.75
CA VAL A 88 -5.21 6.30 16.38
C VAL A 88 -4.40 7.59 16.39
N LEU A 89 -3.22 7.56 15.77
CA LEU A 89 -2.39 8.74 15.58
C LEU A 89 -2.62 9.30 14.18
N VAL A 90 -2.98 10.56 14.08
CA VAL A 90 -3.10 11.32 12.84
C VAL A 90 -1.97 12.34 12.80
N ILE A 91 -1.30 12.44 11.67
CA ILE A 91 -0.24 13.40 11.40
C ILE A 91 -0.70 14.20 10.20
N ASP A 92 -1.04 15.47 10.42
CA ASP A 92 -1.58 16.34 9.37
C ASP A 92 -0.54 16.67 8.28
N SER A 93 0.76 16.56 8.57
CA SER A 93 1.84 16.78 7.59
C SER A 93 3.09 15.97 7.91
N LEU A 94 3.22 14.80 7.26
CA LEU A 94 4.49 14.08 7.20
C LEU A 94 5.54 14.88 6.41
N SER A 95 5.10 15.73 5.49
CA SER A 95 5.99 16.56 4.69
C SER A 95 6.79 17.53 5.55
N TRP A 96 6.14 18.12 6.53
CA TRP A 96 6.78 19.03 7.45
C TRP A 96 7.87 18.33 8.30
N ILE A 97 7.61 17.10 8.75
CA ILE A 97 8.57 16.27 9.49
C ILE A 97 9.75 15.85 8.60
N LEU A 98 9.47 15.40 7.37
CA LEU A 98 10.49 14.98 6.39
C LEU A 98 11.43 16.12 5.97
N ARG A 99 11.03 17.38 6.18
CA ARG A 99 11.89 18.54 5.96
C ARG A 99 12.97 18.71 7.02
N HIS A 100 12.75 18.22 8.23
CA HIS A 100 13.64 18.43 9.38
C HIS A 100 14.27 17.14 9.90
N LYS A 101 13.74 15.98 9.54
CA LYS A 101 14.28 14.66 9.85
C LYS A 101 14.60 13.88 8.59
N THR A 102 15.64 13.05 8.67
CA THR A 102 16.03 12.22 7.53
C THR A 102 14.94 11.19 7.21
N PRO A 103 14.70 10.87 5.92
CA PRO A 103 13.69 9.88 5.54
C PRO A 103 13.84 8.52 6.27
N PRO A 104 15.06 7.96 6.46
CA PRO A 104 15.23 6.74 7.23
C PRO A 104 14.78 6.87 8.68
N ALA A 105 15.05 7.99 9.35
CA ALA A 105 14.62 8.22 10.73
C ALA A 105 13.09 8.26 10.85
N VAL A 106 12.43 8.97 9.93
CA VAL A 106 10.95 9.03 9.88
C VAL A 106 10.37 7.63 9.64
N CYS A 107 10.92 6.90 8.66
CA CYS A 107 10.52 5.53 8.35
C CYS A 107 10.67 4.58 9.55
N GLN A 108 11.80 4.66 10.26
CA GLN A 108 12.06 3.87 11.46
C GLN A 108 11.05 4.17 12.56
N THR A 109 10.79 5.45 12.85
CA THR A 109 9.81 5.84 13.87
C THR A 109 8.41 5.33 13.52
N LEU A 110 7.95 5.50 12.28
CA LEU A 110 6.64 5.00 11.83
C LEU A 110 6.54 3.47 11.96
N GLN A 111 7.60 2.75 11.58
CA GLN A 111 7.65 1.30 11.68
C GLN A 111 7.66 0.82 13.15
N GLN A 112 8.41 1.51 14.02
CA GLN A 112 8.47 1.22 15.44
C GLN A 112 7.13 1.47 16.12
N LEU A 113 6.44 2.58 15.81
CA LEU A 113 5.09 2.86 16.34
C LEU A 113 4.09 1.77 15.97
N ARG A 114 4.13 1.31 14.72
CA ARG A 114 3.28 0.21 14.24
C ARG A 114 3.52 -1.09 15.01
N LYS A 115 4.78 -1.36 15.41
CA LYS A 115 5.16 -2.57 16.15
C LYS A 115 4.98 -2.44 17.67
N GLY A 116 5.07 -1.24 18.22
CA GLY A 116 5.12 -0.96 19.66
C GLY A 116 3.79 -1.07 20.39
N GLY A 117 2.68 -1.31 19.70
CA GLY A 117 1.35 -1.55 20.30
C GLY A 117 0.68 -0.34 20.96
N ALA A 118 1.41 0.77 21.13
CA ALA A 118 0.88 2.02 21.69
C ALA A 118 -0.22 2.64 20.82
N VAL A 119 -0.08 2.53 19.50
CA VAL A 119 -1.04 3.02 18.52
C VAL A 119 -1.63 1.85 17.72
N ARG A 120 -2.93 1.91 17.45
CA ARG A 120 -3.62 0.96 16.58
C ARG A 120 -3.30 1.21 15.11
N ALA A 121 -3.21 2.48 14.73
CA ALA A 121 -3.01 2.91 13.36
C ALA A 121 -2.35 4.29 13.36
N VAL A 122 -1.56 4.55 12.32
CA VAL A 122 -1.00 5.87 12.01
C VAL A 122 -1.58 6.28 10.67
N ILE A 123 -2.16 7.47 10.60
CA ILE A 123 -2.66 8.11 9.39
C ILE A 123 -1.80 9.35 9.19
N GLY A 124 -1.14 9.48 8.04
CA GLY A 124 -0.28 10.63 7.75
C GLY A 124 -0.57 11.18 6.37
N LEU A 125 -0.72 12.50 6.28
CA LEU A 125 -0.80 13.20 5.00
C LEU A 125 0.62 13.47 4.49
N LEU A 126 0.85 13.20 3.20
CA LEU A 126 2.13 13.44 2.53
C LEU A 126 1.89 14.23 1.25
N HIS A 127 2.46 15.43 1.17
CA HIS A 127 2.50 16.23 -0.06
C HIS A 127 3.63 15.73 -0.95
N THR A 128 3.29 14.94 -1.97
CA THR A 128 4.26 14.22 -2.81
C THR A 128 5.10 15.12 -3.71
N ASP A 129 4.59 16.32 -4.01
CA ASP A 129 5.24 17.39 -4.77
C ASP A 129 6.37 18.09 -4.00
N MET A 130 6.38 17.99 -2.67
CA MET A 130 7.42 18.58 -1.82
C MET A 130 8.69 17.72 -1.67
N HIS A 131 8.68 16.47 -2.16
CA HIS A 131 9.74 15.50 -1.91
C HIS A 131 10.23 14.81 -3.18
N GLN A 132 11.47 14.33 -3.13
CA GLN A 132 12.01 13.48 -4.18
C GLN A 132 11.26 12.14 -4.25
N ARG A 133 11.15 11.57 -5.46
CA ARG A 133 10.46 10.29 -5.70
C ARG A 133 10.97 9.16 -4.80
N GLY A 134 12.27 9.13 -4.50
CA GLY A 134 12.87 8.15 -3.60
C GLY A 134 12.28 8.21 -2.18
N THR A 135 12.24 9.42 -1.60
CA THR A 135 11.67 9.68 -0.26
C THR A 135 10.19 9.33 -0.20
N VAL A 136 9.41 9.79 -1.18
CA VAL A 136 7.97 9.47 -1.29
C VAL A 136 7.80 7.95 -1.37
N GLY A 137 8.59 7.29 -2.23
CA GLY A 137 8.63 5.85 -2.35
C GLY A 137 8.86 5.17 -1.01
N SER A 138 9.94 5.51 -0.30
CA SER A 138 10.28 4.88 1.00
C SER A 138 9.14 4.98 2.02
N VAL A 139 8.52 6.15 2.14
CA VAL A 139 7.40 6.37 3.07
C VAL A 139 6.16 5.58 2.63
N CYS A 140 5.80 5.63 1.34
CA CYS A 140 4.66 4.89 0.80
C CYS A 140 4.82 3.36 0.87
N HIS A 141 6.05 2.82 0.83
CA HIS A 141 6.30 1.38 0.98
C HIS A 141 6.00 0.88 2.41
N LEU A 142 6.05 1.75 3.42
CA LEU A 142 5.68 1.37 4.80
C LEU A 142 4.17 1.27 5.01
N ALA A 143 3.40 1.99 4.19
CA ALA A 143 1.96 2.07 4.33
C ALA A 143 1.28 0.73 3.96
N THR A 144 0.30 0.32 4.76
CA THR A 144 -0.58 -0.82 4.43
C THR A 144 -1.71 -0.40 3.49
N SER A 145 -2.11 0.86 3.55
CA SER A 145 -3.09 1.48 2.67
C SER A 145 -2.58 2.85 2.24
N LEU A 146 -2.68 3.16 0.95
CA LEU A 146 -2.38 4.46 0.37
C LEU A 146 -3.64 5.01 -0.27
N ILE A 147 -3.93 6.29 -0.04
CA ILE A 147 -5.01 7.01 -0.71
C ILE A 147 -4.35 8.19 -1.42
N SER A 148 -4.33 8.17 -2.75
CA SER A 148 -3.89 9.31 -3.55
C SER A 148 -5.09 10.04 -4.11
N VAL A 149 -5.15 11.35 -3.90
CA VAL A 149 -6.23 12.21 -4.38
C VAL A 149 -5.73 13.03 -5.57
N ALA A 150 -6.51 13.09 -6.64
CA ALA A 150 -6.24 13.90 -7.82
C ALA A 150 -7.50 14.63 -8.28
N PRO A 151 -7.39 15.76 -9.01
CA PRO A 151 -8.54 16.41 -9.63
C PRO A 151 -9.26 15.45 -10.59
N GLY A 152 -10.59 15.49 -10.61
CA GLY A 152 -11.44 14.78 -11.54
C GLY A 152 -11.57 15.50 -12.89
N VAL A 153 -12.28 14.88 -13.83
CA VAL A 153 -12.43 15.40 -15.20
C VAL A 153 -13.43 16.57 -15.25
N LYS A 154 -14.40 16.62 -14.33
CA LYS A 154 -15.45 17.64 -14.32
C LYS A 154 -15.39 18.49 -13.06
N GLY A 155 -15.39 19.81 -13.22
CA GLY A 155 -15.73 20.80 -12.18
C GLY A 155 -15.17 20.48 -10.79
N LYS A 156 -16.06 20.16 -9.84
CA LYS A 156 -15.77 19.89 -8.42
C LYS A 156 -15.46 18.41 -8.10
N GLU A 157 -15.36 17.54 -9.11
CA GLU A 157 -15.04 16.13 -8.92
C GLU A 157 -13.56 15.94 -8.58
N ALA A 158 -13.27 14.97 -7.73
CA ALA A 158 -11.94 14.47 -7.41
C ALA A 158 -11.93 12.94 -7.51
N VAL A 159 -10.75 12.37 -7.77
CA VAL A 159 -10.55 10.92 -7.84
C VAL A 159 -9.67 10.49 -6.68
N ALA A 160 -10.17 9.56 -5.88
CA ALA A 160 -9.40 8.87 -4.85
C ALA A 160 -8.99 7.50 -5.38
N ARG A 161 -7.70 7.28 -5.55
CA ARG A 161 -7.13 5.95 -5.83
C ARG A 161 -6.63 5.35 -4.53
N VAL A 162 -7.17 4.19 -4.18
CA VAL A 162 -6.91 3.48 -2.94
C VAL A 162 -6.13 2.21 -3.24
N THR A 163 -4.89 2.14 -2.74
CA THR A 163 -4.07 0.92 -2.82
C THR A 163 -4.01 0.28 -1.44
N LYS A 164 -4.40 -1.00 -1.32
CA LYS A 164 -4.35 -1.78 -0.07
C LYS A 164 -3.42 -2.97 -0.24
N ARG A 165 -2.58 -3.20 0.75
CA ARG A 165 -1.68 -4.36 0.82
C ARG A 165 -2.20 -5.31 1.89
N SER A 166 -2.48 -6.55 1.49
CA SER A 166 -2.88 -7.60 2.43
C SER A 166 -1.67 -8.10 3.22
N LYS A 167 -1.93 -8.89 4.27
CA LYS A 167 -0.88 -9.61 5.01
C LYS A 167 -0.18 -10.67 4.15
N SER A 168 -0.85 -11.19 3.13
CA SER A 168 -0.29 -12.15 2.17
C SER A 168 0.52 -11.49 1.05
N GLY A 169 0.70 -10.17 1.07
CA GLY A 169 1.42 -9.42 0.03
C GLY A 169 0.56 -9.04 -1.18
N LYS A 170 -0.68 -9.56 -1.29
CA LYS A 170 -1.62 -9.18 -2.35
C LYS A 170 -1.91 -7.69 -2.31
N VAL A 171 -1.75 -7.02 -3.46
CA VAL A 171 -2.07 -5.61 -3.64
C VAL A 171 -3.43 -5.50 -4.32
N MET A 172 -4.35 -4.75 -3.71
CA MET A 172 -5.65 -4.39 -4.30
C MET A 172 -5.67 -2.90 -4.58
N GLN A 173 -6.18 -2.51 -5.74
CA GLN A 173 -6.38 -1.13 -6.12
C GLN A 173 -7.85 -0.90 -6.44
N ASP A 174 -8.41 0.18 -5.90
CA ASP A 174 -9.76 0.65 -6.18
C ASP A 174 -9.69 2.14 -6.49
N GLU A 175 -10.62 2.64 -7.27
CA GLU A 175 -10.72 4.05 -7.60
C GLU A 175 -12.16 4.50 -7.36
N GLU A 176 -12.32 5.69 -6.79
CA GLU A 176 -13.62 6.27 -6.48
C GLU A 176 -13.62 7.73 -6.87
N ILE A 177 -14.65 8.16 -7.59
CA ILE A 177 -14.90 9.57 -7.90
C ILE A 177 -15.77 10.13 -6.79
N PHE A 178 -15.37 11.27 -6.24
CA PHE A 178 -16.07 11.92 -5.15
C PHE A 178 -16.11 13.45 -5.32
N CYS A 179 -17.04 14.10 -4.63
CA CYS A 179 -17.11 15.54 -4.48
C CYS A 179 -17.08 15.91 -3.00
N ILE A 180 -16.53 17.08 -2.69
CA ILE A 180 -16.59 17.67 -1.34
C ILE A 180 -17.56 18.85 -1.40
N ALA A 181 -18.63 18.79 -0.59
CA ALA A 181 -19.58 19.88 -0.43
C ALA A 181 -19.01 20.99 0.49
N GLU A 182 -19.68 22.15 0.53
CA GLU A 182 -19.23 23.32 1.30
C GLU A 182 -19.27 23.09 2.82
N ASP A 183 -20.08 22.12 3.28
CA ASP A 183 -20.15 21.64 4.66
C ASP A 183 -19.12 20.52 4.96
N PHE A 184 -18.13 20.34 4.08
CA PHE A 184 -17.13 19.28 4.10
C PHE A 184 -17.70 17.86 4.02
N THR A 185 -18.96 17.70 3.63
CA THR A 185 -19.53 16.37 3.36
C THR A 185 -18.96 15.82 2.07
N VAL A 186 -18.36 14.63 2.14
CA VAL A 186 -17.85 13.90 0.98
C VAL A 186 -19.00 13.15 0.34
N THR A 187 -19.15 13.16 -0.98
CA THR A 187 -20.17 12.35 -1.68
C THR A 187 -19.50 11.50 -2.75
N ILE A 188 -19.74 10.20 -2.73
CA ILE A 188 -19.15 9.26 -3.70
C ILE A 188 -20.10 9.16 -4.88
N LEU A 189 -19.61 9.52 -6.07
CA LEU A 189 -20.41 9.57 -7.29
C LEU A 189 -20.42 8.23 -8.02
N SER A 190 -19.26 7.59 -8.15
CA SER A 190 -19.11 6.30 -8.82
C SER A 190 -17.71 5.72 -8.64
N LYS A 191 -17.57 4.43 -8.91
CA LYS A 191 -16.26 3.86 -9.28
C LYS A 191 -16.04 4.18 -10.75
N PRO A 192 -14.83 4.56 -11.21
CA PRO A 192 -14.56 4.50 -12.63
C PRO A 192 -14.77 3.04 -12.99
N SER A 193 -15.81 2.76 -13.79
CA SER A 193 -15.94 1.45 -14.39
C SER A 193 -14.60 1.19 -15.07
N HIS A 194 -13.86 0.18 -14.63
CA HIS A 194 -13.03 -0.54 -15.57
C HIS A 194 -13.97 -0.77 -16.74
N ALA A 195 -13.71 -0.11 -17.87
CA ALA A 195 -14.40 -0.41 -19.10
C ALA A 195 -13.97 -1.84 -19.42
N GLU A 196 -14.64 -2.81 -18.80
CA GLU A 196 -14.97 -4.04 -19.46
C GLU A 196 -15.45 -3.63 -20.84
N HIS A 197 -14.74 -4.15 -21.84
CA HIS A 197 -15.20 -4.34 -23.20
C HIS A 197 -16.74 -4.26 -23.29
N LYS A 198 -17.27 -3.06 -23.48
CA LYS A 198 -18.54 -2.91 -24.16
C LYS A 198 -18.19 -3.12 -25.61
N THR A 199 -18.32 -4.37 -26.03
CA THR A 199 -18.59 -4.77 -27.40
C THR A 199 -19.82 -4.01 -27.88
N ASN A 200 -19.62 -2.76 -28.26
CA ASN A 200 -20.45 -2.13 -29.27
C ASN A 200 -19.90 -2.69 -30.58
N SER A 201 -20.68 -3.60 -31.17
CA SER A 201 -20.53 -4.09 -32.52
C SER A 201 -20.38 -2.92 -33.48
N THR A 202 -19.15 -2.64 -33.86
CA THR A 202 -18.80 -2.03 -35.13
C THR A 202 -17.52 -2.72 -35.56
N GLU A 203 -17.58 -3.38 -36.70
CA GLU A 203 -16.47 -4.10 -37.32
C GLU A 203 -15.32 -3.12 -37.56
N GLU A 204 -14.38 -3.05 -36.63
CA GLU A 204 -13.05 -2.50 -36.88
C GLU A 204 -12.09 -3.68 -36.99
N GLU A 205 -11.46 -3.81 -38.16
CA GLU A 205 -10.44 -4.81 -38.46
C GLU A 205 -9.45 -4.89 -37.30
N GLN A 206 -9.33 -6.08 -36.69
CA GLN A 206 -8.32 -6.37 -35.68
C GLN A 206 -6.94 -6.19 -36.32
N THR A 207 -6.35 -5.01 -36.17
CA THR A 207 -4.97 -4.79 -36.53
C THR A 207 -4.11 -5.59 -35.57
N ASP A 208 -3.39 -6.55 -36.13
CA ASP A 208 -2.44 -7.40 -35.45
C ASP A 208 -1.48 -6.59 -34.56
N PRO A 209 -1.47 -6.80 -33.23
CA PRO A 209 -0.63 -6.04 -32.29
C PRO A 209 0.87 -6.22 -32.55
N THR A 210 1.27 -7.21 -33.36
CA THR A 210 2.66 -7.44 -33.75
C THR A 210 3.08 -6.73 -35.04
N ALA A 211 2.17 -6.05 -35.74
CA ALA A 211 2.45 -5.43 -37.05
C ALA A 211 3.40 -4.21 -37.00
N ASN A 212 3.50 -3.51 -35.87
CA ASN A 212 4.31 -2.28 -35.72
C ASN A 212 5.64 -2.48 -34.99
N LEU A 213 6.11 -3.72 -34.84
CA LEU A 213 7.39 -4.00 -34.20
C LEU A 213 8.52 -3.92 -35.22
N THR A 214 9.60 -3.20 -34.87
CA THR A 214 10.84 -3.13 -35.67
C THR A 214 11.60 -4.46 -35.72
N PHE A 215 11.14 -5.48 -35.00
CA PHE A 215 11.66 -6.84 -35.00
C PHE A 215 10.50 -7.83 -35.03
N ASN A 216 10.66 -8.91 -35.78
CA ASN A 216 9.62 -9.90 -35.96
C ASN A 216 9.54 -10.82 -34.74
N LEU A 217 8.38 -10.83 -34.07
CA LEU A 217 8.10 -11.76 -32.96
C LEU A 217 7.57 -13.11 -33.43
N ARG A 218 7.17 -13.22 -34.70
CA ARG A 218 6.71 -14.47 -35.29
C ARG A 218 7.88 -15.17 -35.94
N LEU A 219 8.06 -16.44 -35.59
CA LEU A 219 8.94 -17.31 -36.35
C LEU A 219 8.31 -17.53 -37.73
N SER A 220 9.12 -17.38 -38.77
CA SER A 220 8.75 -17.88 -40.09
C SER A 220 8.57 -19.41 -40.06
N ASP A 221 7.82 -19.96 -41.02
CA ASP A 221 7.61 -21.42 -41.11
C ASP A 221 8.95 -22.19 -41.15
N SER A 222 9.96 -21.62 -41.81
CA SER A 222 11.32 -22.18 -41.85
C SER A 222 12.02 -22.16 -40.49
N GLU A 223 11.85 -21.10 -39.69
CA GLU A 223 12.46 -21.01 -38.35
C GLU A 223 11.75 -21.92 -37.35
N LEU A 224 10.43 -22.07 -37.50
CA LEU A 224 9.64 -22.97 -36.68
C LEU A 224 10.02 -24.43 -36.96
N GLU A 225 10.16 -24.81 -38.23
CA GLU A 225 10.66 -26.13 -38.63
C GLU A 225 12.09 -26.38 -38.12
N ALA A 226 12.98 -25.38 -38.23
CA ALA A 226 14.34 -25.48 -37.70
C ALA A 226 14.36 -25.66 -36.18
N LYS A 227 13.52 -24.93 -35.44
CA LYS A 227 13.38 -25.07 -33.98
C LYS A 227 12.86 -26.45 -33.60
N GLN A 228 11.88 -26.99 -34.33
CA GLN A 228 11.34 -28.33 -34.07
C GLN A 228 12.35 -29.44 -34.37
N LYS A 229 13.22 -29.23 -35.36
CA LYS A 229 14.28 -30.18 -35.74
C LYS A 229 15.51 -30.11 -34.83
N LEU A 230 15.63 -29.07 -34.02
CA LEU A 230 16.76 -28.88 -33.11
C LEU A 230 16.70 -29.90 -31.97
N THR A 231 17.64 -30.86 -31.98
CA THR A 231 17.76 -31.83 -30.90
C THR A 231 18.49 -31.20 -29.72
N LEU A 232 17.85 -31.16 -28.54
CA LEU A 232 18.43 -30.56 -27.34
C LEU A 232 19.52 -31.48 -26.76
N PRO A 233 20.76 -31.00 -26.55
CA PRO A 233 21.92 -31.85 -26.21
C PRO A 233 21.82 -32.56 -24.85
N PHE A 234 20.95 -32.11 -23.95
CA PHE A 234 20.79 -32.67 -22.59
C PHE A 234 19.41 -33.30 -22.33
N VAL A 235 18.53 -33.34 -23.33
CA VAL A 235 17.22 -34.00 -23.21
C VAL A 235 17.33 -35.39 -23.84
N PHE A 236 17.49 -36.39 -22.99
CA PHE A 236 17.49 -37.79 -23.43
C PHE A 236 16.07 -38.22 -23.79
N SER A 237 15.92 -38.99 -24.88
CA SER A 237 14.64 -39.65 -25.18
C SER A 237 14.23 -40.56 -24.03
N LYS A 238 12.93 -40.85 -23.90
CA LYS A 238 12.43 -41.75 -22.85
C LYS A 238 13.17 -43.09 -22.90
N GLU A 239 13.46 -43.64 -24.09
CA GLU A 239 14.20 -44.89 -24.24
C GLU A 239 15.66 -44.78 -23.80
N LYS A 240 16.33 -43.65 -24.05
CA LYS A 240 17.72 -43.43 -23.62
C LYS A 240 17.80 -43.17 -22.11
N LYS A 241 16.81 -42.49 -21.54
CA LYS A 241 16.69 -42.25 -20.11
C LYS A 241 16.42 -43.55 -19.36
N THR A 242 15.53 -44.41 -19.86
CA THR A 242 15.34 -45.75 -19.29
C THR A 242 16.60 -46.59 -19.45
N ALA A 243 17.23 -46.61 -20.63
CA ALA A 243 18.49 -47.33 -20.89
C ALA A 243 19.59 -47.03 -19.86
N LEU A 244 19.80 -45.76 -19.52
CA LEU A 244 20.80 -45.30 -18.55
C LEU A 244 20.42 -45.58 -17.08
N LEU A 245 19.13 -45.73 -16.79
CA LEU A 245 18.61 -45.94 -15.44
C LEU A 245 18.35 -47.42 -15.10
N HIS A 246 18.58 -48.35 -16.04
CA HIS A 246 18.50 -49.78 -15.70
C HIS A 246 19.71 -50.17 -14.82
N PRO A 247 19.48 -50.80 -13.66
CA PRO A 247 20.57 -51.31 -12.85
C PRO A 247 21.19 -52.54 -13.53
N GLY A 248 22.40 -52.38 -14.08
CA GLY A 248 23.25 -53.51 -14.45
C GLY A 248 23.78 -54.24 -13.21
N PRO A 249 24.23 -55.50 -13.33
CA PRO A 249 24.84 -56.23 -12.21
C PRO A 249 26.10 -55.46 -11.75
N GLY A 250 26.02 -54.84 -10.56
CA GLY A 250 27.05 -53.95 -10.01
C GLY A 250 26.62 -52.49 -9.79
N SER A 251 25.37 -52.12 -10.08
CA SER A 251 24.85 -50.77 -9.81
C SER A 251 24.83 -50.46 -8.31
N GLY A 252 25.62 -49.46 -7.89
CA GLY A 252 25.60 -48.95 -6.52
C GLY A 252 24.20 -48.45 -6.14
N ARG A 253 23.68 -48.91 -5.01
CA ARG A 253 22.46 -48.35 -4.42
C ARG A 253 22.85 -47.12 -3.62
N ILE A 254 22.32 -45.96 -3.99
CA ILE A 254 22.38 -44.77 -3.14
C ILE A 254 21.26 -44.95 -2.11
N LEU A 255 21.63 -45.23 -0.87
CA LEU A 255 20.71 -45.31 0.26
C LEU A 255 20.68 -43.92 0.91
N TYR A 256 19.55 -43.24 0.83
CA TYR A 256 19.32 -41.99 1.52
C TYR A 256 18.69 -42.29 2.87
N GLU A 257 19.34 -41.89 3.96
CA GLU A 257 18.76 -41.87 5.31
C GLU A 257 18.36 -40.43 5.62
N PRO A 258 17.05 -40.13 5.78
CA PRO A 258 16.62 -38.79 6.12
C PRO A 258 17.17 -38.36 7.47
N ASP A 259 17.79 -37.18 7.53
CA ASP A 259 18.24 -36.62 8.80
C ASP A 259 17.12 -35.83 9.49
N ALA A 260 17.31 -35.47 10.76
CA ALA A 260 16.29 -34.80 11.56
C ALA A 260 15.94 -33.38 11.08
N ASN A 261 16.64 -32.88 10.06
CA ASN A 261 16.52 -31.56 9.48
C ASN A 261 16.10 -31.62 8.00
N ASP A 262 15.78 -32.82 7.49
CA ASP A 262 15.02 -33.00 6.25
C ASP A 262 13.55 -32.65 6.50
N ASP A 263 13.26 -31.37 6.35
CA ASP A 263 11.88 -30.89 6.28
C ASP A 263 11.27 -31.48 5.01
N TYR A 264 10.40 -32.49 5.17
CA TYR A 264 9.48 -32.91 4.12
C TYR A 264 8.50 -31.75 3.90
N ASP A 265 8.87 -30.83 3.02
CA ASP A 265 8.00 -29.77 2.56
C ASP A 265 6.84 -30.43 1.80
N GLN A 266 5.69 -30.55 2.47
CA GLN A 266 4.45 -31.13 1.92
C GLN A 266 3.77 -30.23 0.88
N GLU A 267 4.37 -29.10 0.56
CA GLU A 267 3.82 -28.12 -0.38
C GLU A 267 4.46 -28.39 -1.74
N ASP A 268 3.87 -29.32 -2.50
CA ASP A 268 4.25 -29.57 -3.90
C ASP A 268 3.98 -28.28 -4.70
N PRO A 269 5.02 -27.57 -5.19
CA PRO A 269 4.85 -26.31 -5.88
C PRO A 269 4.22 -26.46 -7.28
N ASP A 270 3.88 -27.68 -7.69
CA ASP A 270 3.14 -27.97 -8.91
C ASP A 270 1.63 -28.25 -8.65
N ASP A 271 1.16 -28.33 -7.39
CA ASP A 271 -0.25 -28.64 -7.05
C ASP A 271 -1.24 -27.49 -7.37
N ASP A 272 -0.74 -26.28 -7.63
CA ASP A 272 -1.50 -25.10 -8.08
C ASP A 272 -1.37 -24.82 -9.59
N LEU A 273 -0.74 -25.73 -10.34
CA LEU A 273 -0.64 -25.65 -11.80
C LEU A 273 -1.79 -26.38 -12.50
N ASP A 274 -2.91 -25.68 -12.69
CA ASP A 274 -3.97 -26.11 -13.62
C ASP A 274 -3.48 -25.95 -15.09
N VAL A 275 -2.99 -27.03 -15.70
CA VAL A 275 -2.73 -27.16 -17.15
C VAL A 275 -3.88 -27.83 -17.90
#